data_AF-A0AAU8LQH3-F1
#
_entry.id   AF-A0AAU8LQH3-F1
#
_cell.length_a   1.000
_cell.length_b   1.000
_cell.length_c   1.000
_cell.angle_alpha   90.00
_cell.angle_beta   90.00
_cell.angle_gamma   90.00
#
_symmetry.space_group_name_H-M   'P 1'
#
loop_
_entity.id
_entity.type
_entity.pdbx_description
1 polymer ?
#
loop_
_entity_poly.entity_id
_entity_poly.type
_entity_poly.pdbx_seq_one_letter_code
_entity_poly.pdbx_strand_id
1 'polypeptide(L)'
;MQTFREKFTLFLTAVAYLLFHLSLDPAAENIIIGIITGTALQVLTTAPYAIGFTWILVIIIRFLHDDKRPAWDRIARIFFTIGILFAFYLALYERNERALKEQELQEKTPAVSSQSLKETSQETPTKPERKTIQ
;
A
#
# COMPACT_ATOMS: atom_id res chain seq x y z
N MET A 1 9.84 -38.96 1.68
CA MET A 1 9.96 -38.22 0.41
C MET A 1 8.86 -37.18 0.39
N GLN A 2 9.18 -35.88 0.32
CA GLN A 2 8.15 -34.83 0.22
C GLN A 2 7.37 -35.02 -1.08
N THR A 3 6.04 -35.02 -0.97
CA THR A 3 5.17 -35.30 -2.12
C THR A 3 5.13 -34.10 -3.07
N PHE A 4 4.93 -34.34 -4.36
CA PHE A 4 4.81 -33.28 -5.38
C PHE A 4 3.76 -32.21 -5.00
N ARG A 5 2.70 -32.65 -4.31
CA ARG A 5 1.62 -31.79 -3.80
C ARG A 5 2.10 -30.78 -2.76
N GLU A 6 3.00 -31.15 -1.86
CA GLU A 6 3.54 -30.25 -0.83
C GLU A 6 4.37 -29.12 -1.44
N LYS A 7 5.21 -29.45 -2.43
CA LYS A 7 6.01 -28.46 -3.17
C LYS A 7 5.11 -27.52 -3.98
N PHE A 8 4.06 -28.05 -4.59
CA PHE A 8 3.11 -27.25 -5.37
C PHE A 8 2.33 -26.27 -4.48
N THR A 9 1.87 -26.71 -3.29
CA THR A 9 1.17 -25.78 -2.38
C THR A 9 2.11 -24.72 -1.82
N LEU A 10 3.38 -25.08 -1.54
CA LEU A 10 4.37 -24.10 -1.10
C LEU A 10 4.66 -23.07 -2.20
N PHE A 11 4.81 -23.52 -3.44
CA PHE A 11 4.94 -22.64 -4.60
C PHE A 11 3.72 -21.72 -4.74
N LEU A 12 2.50 -22.26 -4.64
CA LEU A 12 1.28 -21.46 -4.72
C LEU A 12 1.21 -20.38 -3.63
N THR A 13 1.61 -20.70 -2.41
CA THR A 13 1.68 -19.71 -1.32
C THR A 13 2.77 -18.66 -1.53
N ALA A 14 3.90 -19.03 -2.13
CA ALA A 14 4.97 -18.09 -2.46
C ALA A 14 4.55 -17.13 -3.59
N VAL A 15 3.86 -17.64 -4.61
CA VAL A 15 3.28 -16.82 -5.69
C VAL A 15 2.21 -15.89 -5.14
N ALA A 16 1.30 -16.39 -4.29
CA ALA A 16 0.29 -15.56 -3.65
C ALA A 16 0.92 -14.45 -2.78
N TYR A 17 1.99 -14.77 -2.04
CA TYR A 17 2.75 -13.79 -1.26
C TYR A 17 3.32 -12.68 -2.14
N LEU A 18 3.92 -13.03 -3.28
CA LEU A 18 4.50 -12.07 -4.21
C LEU A 18 3.43 -11.18 -4.86
N LEU A 19 2.29 -11.76 -5.24
CA LEU A 19 1.17 -11.01 -5.82
C LEU A 19 0.56 -10.01 -4.83
N PHE A 20 0.50 -10.36 -3.54
CA PHE A 20 -0.01 -9.45 -2.51
C PHE A 20 0.93 -8.30 -2.16
N HIS A 21 2.23 -8.49 -2.35
CA HIS A 21 3.22 -7.43 -2.15
C HIS A 21 3.44 -6.58 -3.40
N LEU A 22 2.71 -6.84 -4.49
CA LEU A 22 2.89 -6.13 -5.74
C LEU A 22 2.49 -4.66 -5.56
N SER A 23 3.50 -3.80 -5.48
CA SER A 23 3.32 -2.35 -5.37
C SER A 23 3.34 -1.75 -6.77
N LEU A 24 2.26 -1.09 -7.16
CA LEU A 24 2.18 -0.34 -8.42
C LEU A 24 2.40 1.12 -8.09
N ASP A 25 3.63 1.61 -8.28
CA ASP A 25 3.95 3.03 -8.13
C ASP A 25 3.57 3.79 -9.42
N PRO A 26 2.52 4.64 -9.39
CA PRO A 26 2.09 5.39 -10.55
C PRO A 26 3.06 6.53 -10.93
N ALA A 27 4.02 6.88 -10.05
CA ALA A 27 5.00 7.94 -10.30
C ALA A 27 6.30 7.44 -10.96
N ALA A 28 6.44 6.12 -11.15
CA ALA A 28 7.65 5.53 -11.71
C ALA A 28 7.77 5.78 -13.22
N GLU A 29 8.86 6.40 -13.67
CA GLU A 29 9.19 6.58 -15.10
C GLU A 29 9.28 5.24 -15.85
N ASN A 30 9.70 4.17 -15.15
CA ASN A 30 9.76 2.82 -15.67
C ASN A 30 8.87 1.91 -14.82
N ILE A 31 7.71 1.53 -15.36
CA ILE A 31 6.68 0.72 -14.70
C ILE A 31 7.26 -0.57 -14.11
N ILE A 32 8.10 -1.29 -14.87
CA ILE A 32 8.68 -2.57 -14.43
C ILE A 32 9.63 -2.36 -13.24
N ILE A 33 10.47 -1.32 -13.29
CA ILE A 33 11.43 -1.03 -12.22
C ILE A 33 10.67 -0.57 -10.96
N GLY A 34 9.65 0.29 -11.12
CA GLY A 34 8.80 0.75 -10.03
C GLY A 34 8.05 -0.39 -9.33
N ILE A 35 7.56 -1.36 -10.09
CA ILE A 35 6.93 -2.56 -9.52
C ILE A 35 7.93 -3.35 -8.68
N ILE A 36 9.14 -3.58 -9.20
CA ILE A 36 10.16 -4.36 -8.49
C ILE A 36 10.62 -3.63 -7.22
N THR A 37 10.96 -2.35 -7.31
CA THR A 37 11.46 -1.58 -6.17
C THR A 37 10.39 -1.34 -5.12
N GLY A 38 9.16 -1.00 -5.53
CA GLY A 38 8.02 -0.85 -4.63
C GLY A 38 7.68 -2.15 -3.91
N THR A 39 7.61 -3.27 -4.65
CA THR A 39 7.39 -4.60 -4.06
C THR A 39 8.52 -4.98 -3.10
N ALA A 40 9.78 -4.71 -3.47
CA ALA A 40 10.94 -4.98 -2.63
C ALA A 40 10.91 -4.15 -1.34
N LEU A 41 10.55 -2.87 -1.41
CA LEU A 41 10.37 -2.01 -0.23
C LEU A 41 9.22 -2.48 0.65
N GLN A 42 8.09 -2.88 0.06
CA GLN A 42 6.95 -3.40 0.80
C GLN A 42 7.30 -4.72 1.51
N VAL A 43 8.02 -5.61 0.84
CA VAL A 43 8.55 -6.84 1.45
C VAL A 43 9.58 -6.50 2.53
N LEU A 44 10.50 -5.56 2.29
CA LEU A 44 11.57 -5.23 3.24
C LEU A 44 11.03 -4.60 4.53
N THR A 45 9.98 -3.78 4.42
CA THR A 45 9.32 -3.16 5.57
C THR A 45 8.47 -4.15 6.36
N THR A 46 7.87 -5.14 5.71
CA THR A 46 7.02 -6.15 6.36
C THR A 46 7.77 -7.41 6.82
N ALA A 47 8.90 -7.73 6.19
CA ALA A 47 9.67 -8.94 6.45
C ALA A 47 10.17 -9.05 7.91
N PRO A 48 10.69 -8.00 8.57
CA PRO A 48 11.11 -8.08 9.97
C PRO A 48 9.96 -8.47 10.90
N TYR A 49 8.77 -7.90 10.67
CA TYR A 49 7.57 -8.21 11.44
C TYR A 49 7.08 -9.64 11.17
N ALA A 50 7.07 -10.05 9.90
CA ALA A 50 6.69 -11.42 9.52
C ALA A 50 7.66 -12.46 10.11
N ILE A 51 8.98 -12.19 10.12
CA ILE A 51 9.99 -13.05 10.74
C ILE A 51 9.76 -13.15 12.24
N GLY A 52 9.57 -12.02 12.94
CA GLY A 52 9.33 -11.99 14.38
C GLY A 52 8.08 -12.78 14.78
N PHE A 53 6.98 -12.56 14.07
CA PHE A 53 5.71 -13.26 14.34
C PHE A 53 5.80 -14.75 14.01
N THR A 54 6.45 -15.10 12.91
CA THR A 54 6.71 -16.50 12.55
C THR A 54 7.55 -17.19 13.63
N TRP A 55 8.57 -16.53 14.16
CA TRP A 55 9.42 -17.08 15.21
C TRP A 55 8.64 -17.38 16.49
N ILE A 56 7.76 -16.46 16.90
CA ILE A 56 6.85 -16.67 18.03
C ILE A 56 5.96 -17.90 17.78
N LEU A 57 5.35 -18.01 16.59
CA LEU A 57 4.52 -19.17 16.25
C LEU A 57 5.31 -20.49 16.26
N VAL A 58 6.54 -20.49 15.74
CA VAL A 58 7.39 -21.69 15.74
C VAL A 58 7.70 -22.14 17.17
N ILE A 59 7.94 -21.20 18.09
CA ILE A 59 8.15 -21.52 19.51
C ILE A 59 6.89 -22.13 20.11
N ILE A 60 5.72 -21.53 19.88
CA ILE A 60 4.43 -22.05 20.38
C ILE A 60 4.17 -23.46 19.84
N ILE A 61 4.36 -23.69 18.53
CA ILE A 61 4.16 -25.01 17.91
C ILE A 61 5.13 -26.03 18.49
N ARG A 62 6.40 -25.64 18.70
CA ARG A 62 7.41 -26.52 19.29
C ARG A 62 7.09 -26.86 20.74
N PHE A 63 6.59 -25.89 21.51
CA PHE A 63 6.11 -26.11 22.87
C PHE A 63 4.92 -27.09 22.90
N LEU A 64 4.01 -26.99 21.92
CA LEU A 64 2.82 -27.84 21.84
C LEU A 64 3.09 -29.29 21.39
N HIS A 65 4.24 -29.55 20.76
CA HIS A 65 4.58 -30.85 20.16
C HIS A 65 5.76 -31.55 20.88
N ASP A 66 5.89 -31.39 22.20
CA ASP A 66 6.98 -31.98 23.01
C ASP A 66 8.37 -31.71 22.43
N ASP A 67 8.67 -30.43 22.17
CA ASP A 67 9.95 -29.95 21.62
C ASP A 67 10.32 -30.46 20.21
N LYS A 68 9.40 -31.15 19.51
CA LYS A 68 9.62 -31.52 18.11
C LYS A 68 9.56 -30.28 17.22
N ARG A 69 10.70 -29.93 16.60
CA ARG A 69 10.76 -28.84 15.63
C ARG A 69 9.84 -29.14 14.43
N PRO A 70 8.95 -28.21 14.05
CA PRO A 70 8.15 -28.35 12.85
C PRO A 70 9.05 -28.41 11.60
N ALA A 71 8.62 -29.16 10.59
CA ALA A 71 9.34 -29.25 9.32
C ALA A 71 9.50 -27.85 8.70
N TRP A 72 10.64 -27.61 8.05
CA TRP A 72 10.96 -26.32 7.40
C TRP A 72 9.88 -25.86 6.41
N ASP A 73 9.24 -26.80 5.71
CA ASP A 73 8.10 -26.53 4.82
C ASP A 73 6.94 -25.83 5.56
N ARG A 74 6.64 -26.27 6.78
CA ARG A 74 5.57 -25.69 7.61
C ARG A 74 5.95 -24.29 8.09
N ILE A 75 7.22 -24.08 8.45
CA ILE A 75 7.73 -22.76 8.87
C ILE A 75 7.62 -21.77 7.71
N ALA A 76 8.03 -22.16 6.51
CA ALA A 76 7.93 -21.31 5.31
C ALA A 76 6.47 -20.97 4.98
N ARG A 77 5.55 -21.94 5.07
CA ARG A 77 4.10 -21.69 4.87
C ARG A 77 3.54 -20.70 5.89
N ILE A 78 3.91 -20.84 7.17
CA ILE A 78 3.50 -19.91 8.23
C ILE A 78 4.02 -18.50 7.94
N PHE A 79 5.28 -18.39 7.53
CA PHE A 79 5.87 -17.12 7.13
C PHE A 79 5.11 -16.46 5.97
N PHE A 80 4.85 -17.19 4.89
CA PHE A 80 4.11 -16.65 3.74
C PHE A 80 2.69 -16.24 4.09
N THR A 81 1.98 -17.05 4.90
CA THR A 81 0.60 -16.74 5.30
C THR A 81 0.52 -15.50 6.18
N ILE A 82 1.39 -15.36 7.17
CA ILE A 82 1.50 -14.14 7.98
C ILE A 82 1.84 -12.95 7.08
N GLY A 83 2.83 -13.11 6.20
CA GLY A 83 3.24 -12.07 5.28
C GLY A 83 2.10 -11.57 4.37
N ILE A 84 1.27 -12.48 3.85
CA ILE A 84 0.07 -12.13 3.08
C ILE A 84 -0.92 -11.32 3.93
N LEU A 85 -1.16 -11.71 5.18
CA LEU A 85 -2.06 -10.97 6.08
C LEU A 85 -1.56 -9.55 6.34
N PHE A 86 -0.25 -9.37 6.57
CA PHE A 86 0.34 -8.04 6.75
C PHE A 86 0.21 -7.18 5.49
N ALA A 87 0.54 -7.72 4.31
CA ALA A 87 0.38 -7.00 3.05
C ALA A 87 -1.07 -6.63 2.76
N PHE A 88 -2.01 -7.54 3.02
CA PHE A 88 -3.44 -7.25 2.90
C PHE A 88 -3.88 -6.13 3.83
N TYR A 89 -3.45 -6.15 5.09
CA TYR A 89 -3.82 -5.12 6.07
C TYR A 89 -3.25 -3.75 5.68
N LEU A 90 -2.00 -3.71 5.20
CA LEU A 90 -1.38 -2.49 4.72
C LEU A 90 -2.10 -1.93 3.47
N ALA A 91 -2.48 -2.79 2.53
CA ALA A 91 -3.25 -2.39 1.36
C ALA A 91 -4.63 -1.80 1.72
N LEU A 92 -5.30 -2.38 2.73
CA LEU A 92 -6.55 -1.82 3.26
C LEU A 92 -6.33 -0.47 3.96
N TYR A 93 -5.27 -0.36 4.76
CA TYR A 93 -4.91 0.87 5.45
C TYR A 93 -4.65 2.01 4.46
N GLU A 94 -3.84 1.75 3.43
CA GLU A 94 -3.52 2.72 2.38
C GLU A 94 -4.77 3.13 1.59
N ARG A 95 -5.66 2.18 1.27
CA ARG A 95 -6.93 2.49 0.60
C ARG A 95 -7.83 3.38 1.45
N ASN A 96 -7.91 3.13 2.75
CA ASN A 96 -8.71 3.95 3.67
C ASN A 96 -8.14 5.37 3.79
N GLU A 97 -6.81 5.54 3.86
CA GLU A 97 -6.20 6.88 3.87
C GLU A 97 -6.53 7.68 2.60
N ARG A 98 -6.50 7.03 1.42
CA ARG A 98 -6.87 7.68 0.15
C ARG A 98 -8.33 8.12 0.17
N ALA A 99 -9.23 7.27 0.66
CA ALA A 99 -10.66 7.59 0.77
C ALA A 99 -10.92 8.77 1.73
N LEU A 100 -10.20 8.84 2.86
CA LEU A 100 -10.30 9.98 3.79
C LEU A 100 -9.79 11.28 3.16
N LYS A 101 -8.63 11.23 2.47
CA LYS A 101 -8.08 12.41 1.77
C LYS A 101 -9.02 12.92 0.68
N GLU A 102 -9.69 12.03 -0.06
CA GLU A 102 -10.71 12.40 -1.05
C GLU A 102 -11.94 13.05 -0.41
N GLN A 103 -12.35 12.60 0.78
CA GLN A 103 -13.45 13.23 1.55
C GLN A 103 -13.05 14.61 2.06
N GLU A 104 -11.86 14.78 2.63
CA GLU A 104 -11.35 16.09 3.08
C GLU A 104 -11.23 17.08 1.91
N LEU A 105 -10.78 16.61 0.73
CA LEU A 105 -10.71 17.47 -0.46
C LEU A 105 -12.11 17.90 -0.93
N GLN A 106 -13.08 16.99 -0.90
CA GLN A 106 -14.47 17.29 -1.24
C GLN A 106 -15.16 18.17 -0.21
N GLU A 107 -14.80 18.07 1.07
CA GLU A 107 -15.30 18.94 2.15
C GLU A 107 -14.66 20.35 2.10
N LYS A 108 -13.42 20.48 1.63
CA LYS A 108 -12.76 21.80 1.41
C LYS A 108 -13.22 22.53 0.14
N THR A 109 -13.66 21.79 -0.88
CA THR A 109 -14.08 22.34 -2.19
C THR A 109 -15.39 23.17 -2.21
N PRO A 110 -16.37 23.08 -1.27
CA PRO A 110 -17.53 23.98 -1.27
C PRO A 110 -17.18 25.39 -0.78
N ALA A 111 -16.09 25.58 -0.03
CA ALA A 111 -15.72 26.87 0.55
C ALA A 111 -14.98 27.79 -0.43
N VAL A 112 -14.19 27.24 -1.37
CA VAL A 112 -13.37 28.04 -2.30
C VAL A 112 -14.17 28.57 -3.49
N SER A 113 -15.20 27.84 -3.94
CA SER A 113 -16.06 28.28 -5.06
C SER A 113 -16.85 29.56 -4.74
N SER A 114 -17.11 29.85 -3.47
CA SER A 114 -17.85 31.06 -3.05
C SER A 114 -16.95 32.28 -2.85
N GLN A 115 -15.64 32.08 -2.62
CA GLN A 115 -14.68 33.17 -2.42
C GLN A 115 -14.06 33.63 -3.75
N SER A 116 -13.73 32.71 -4.67
CA SER A 116 -13.17 33.05 -5.98
C SER A 116 -14.16 33.80 -6.89
N LEU A 117 -15.47 33.53 -6.77
CA LEU A 117 -16.51 34.25 -7.50
C LEU A 117 -16.75 35.68 -6.95
N LYS A 118 -16.38 35.94 -5.69
CA LYS A 118 -16.44 37.27 -5.07
C LYS A 118 -15.25 38.15 -5.46
N GLU A 119 -14.05 37.58 -5.59
CA GLU A 119 -12.87 38.34 -6.04
C GLU A 119 -12.94 38.69 -7.53
N THR A 120 -13.49 37.82 -8.39
CA THR A 120 -13.61 38.10 -9.83
C THR A 120 -14.64 39.20 -10.16
N SER A 121 -15.57 39.53 -9.25
CA SER A 121 -16.53 40.64 -9.49
C SER A 121 -16.01 42.02 -9.06
N GLN A 122 -14.79 42.15 -8.50
CA GLN A 122 -14.25 43.44 -8.06
C GLN A 122 -13.09 44.01 -8.91
N GLU A 123 -12.59 43.29 -9.91
CA GLU A 123 -11.68 43.84 -10.92
C GLU A 123 -12.36 43.71 -12.29
N THR A 124 -12.84 44.78 -12.94
CA THR A 124 -12.09 45.69 -13.85
C THR A 124 -13.15 46.52 -14.64
N PRO A 125 -12.84 47.57 -15.43
CA PRO A 125 -12.15 48.86 -15.21
C PRO A 125 -13.08 50.08 -15.49
N THR A 126 -12.74 51.27 -15.00
CA THR A 126 -13.24 52.52 -15.61
C THR A 126 -12.10 53.48 -15.88
N LYS A 127 -11.48 53.32 -17.06
CA LYS A 127 -10.68 54.34 -17.72
C LYS A 127 -11.62 55.21 -18.54
N PRO A 128 -11.75 56.53 -18.28
CA PRO A 128 -12.33 57.41 -19.26
C PRO A 128 -11.26 57.82 -20.27
N GLU A 129 -11.65 57.62 -21.51
CA GLU A 129 -11.00 57.98 -22.74
C GLU A 129 -10.77 59.50 -22.85
N ARG A 130 -9.66 59.82 -23.50
CA ARG A 130 -9.16 61.14 -23.91
C ARG A 130 -10.22 61.90 -24.71
N LYS A 131 -10.47 63.19 -24.38
CA LYS A 131 -10.95 64.18 -25.36
C LYS A 131 -9.95 65.32 -25.48
N THR A 132 -9.29 65.34 -26.62
CA THR A 132 -8.62 66.50 -27.22
C THR A 132 -9.66 67.61 -27.48
N ILE A 133 -9.27 68.89 -27.40
CA ILE A 133 -9.54 69.97 -28.39
C ILE A 133 -9.39 71.38 -27.76
N GLN A 134 -8.52 72.17 -28.43
CA GLN A 134 -8.19 73.62 -28.38
C GLN A 134 -7.47 74.18 -27.16
#